data_AF-A0A7S2V7F0-F1
#
_entry.id   AF-A0A7S2V7F0-F1
#
_cell.length_a   1.000
_cell.length_b   1.000
_cell.length_c   1.000
_cell.angle_alpha   90.00
_cell.angle_beta   90.00
_cell.angle_gamma   90.00
#
_symmetry.space_group_name_H-M   'P 1'
#
loop_
_entity.id
_entity.type
_entity.pdbx_description
1 polymer ?
#
loop_
_entity_poly.entity_id
_entity_poly.type
_entity_poly.pdbx_seq_one_letter_code
_entity_poly.pdbx_strand_id
1 'polypeptide(L)'
;TKRAFGFQDFFPMQEMAHHIKGLKIMSMKEFLETQGLQGKLRSVETGKVVYPPGNITSYDGNNDGISSTLNPYLREVGFGPDGWSSTECMASFPAKKGDDATLTNMFEKISKEEGGFPSFDQYVGHPTSVRASTEERWKENNAARPNLCLYNQELQSKYLLHFAGKKGMSAGRLLVHSYAFLFFEDWKHDVWMKRFVRDHVRYNNEIQCAAARIVQAIRQYIVKKEAAKHKSVTTMAPTAINAPFDAFHVRRGDFQYKRTRVEADEMYDMCKDEIPEGSVLYMATDEVRNKSFFQPLANHYDMLYLDNFTHLIEGMDPNYFGMLDQLVASRSRTFFGCWFSTFTGYINRLRGYDSDLHKLPGFAHGILNSYYYAIRDKKDRMQEYWPISGAFYAREFPTAWRNIDHGIQELYDEQHPSIKAQG
;
A
#
# COMPACT_ATOMS: atom_id res chain seq x y z
N THR A 1 -5.35 -11.82 26.18
CA THR A 1 -5.21 -11.44 24.75
C THR A 1 -5.79 -10.07 24.53
N LYS A 2 -5.04 -9.18 23.87
CA LYS A 2 -5.48 -7.82 23.53
C LYS A 2 -6.68 -7.90 22.58
N ARG A 3 -7.73 -7.10 22.81
CA ARG A 3 -8.97 -7.11 22.00
C ARG A 3 -9.13 -5.90 21.09
N ALA A 4 -8.32 -4.86 21.30
CA ALA A 4 -8.35 -3.62 20.51
C ALA A 4 -6.94 -3.35 20.01
N PHE A 5 -6.79 -3.13 18.70
CA PHE A 5 -5.51 -2.86 18.06
C PHE A 5 -5.50 -1.48 17.43
N GLY A 6 -4.35 -0.81 17.48
CA GLY A 6 -4.08 0.46 16.81
C GLY A 6 -2.93 0.34 15.82
N PHE A 7 -2.60 1.43 15.13
CA PHE A 7 -1.50 1.44 14.16
C PHE A 7 -0.15 1.01 14.76
N GLN A 8 0.14 1.42 15.99
CA GLN A 8 1.39 1.07 16.68
C GLN A 8 1.59 -0.43 16.92
N ASP A 9 0.51 -1.23 16.84
CA ASP A 9 0.61 -2.68 17.00
C ASP A 9 1.14 -3.35 15.72
N PHE A 10 0.94 -2.71 14.56
CA PHE A 10 1.33 -3.27 13.26
C PHE A 10 2.48 -2.54 12.61
N PHE A 11 2.72 -1.27 12.95
CA PHE A 11 3.70 -0.39 12.32
C PHE A 11 4.66 0.21 13.36
N PRO A 12 5.95 0.39 13.02
CA PRO A 12 6.96 0.92 13.94
C PRO A 12 6.85 2.44 14.08
N MET A 13 5.75 2.93 14.64
CA MET A 13 5.41 4.36 14.71
C MET A 13 6.48 5.22 15.41
N GLN A 14 7.09 4.69 16.47
CA GLN A 14 8.15 5.42 17.20
C GLN A 14 9.46 5.49 16.40
N GLU A 15 9.86 4.41 15.74
CA GLU A 15 11.05 4.40 14.86
C GLU A 15 10.86 5.38 13.69
N MET A 16 9.66 5.44 13.11
CA MET A 16 9.31 6.39 12.06
C MET A 16 9.51 7.84 12.52
N ALA A 17 9.03 8.20 13.72
CA ALA A 17 9.22 9.54 14.28
C ALA A 17 10.69 9.83 14.62
N HIS A 18 11.48 8.82 14.98
CA HIS A 18 12.90 8.97 15.28
C HIS A 18 13.75 9.20 14.03
N HIS A 19 13.49 8.46 12.95
CA HIS A 19 14.29 8.52 11.72
C HIS A 19 14.00 9.75 10.85
N ILE A 20 12.80 10.32 10.94
CA ILE A 20 12.39 11.44 10.09
C ILE A 20 12.45 12.75 10.86
N LYS A 21 13.52 13.52 10.59
CA LYS A 21 13.69 14.86 11.14
C LYS A 21 12.47 15.73 10.82
N GLY A 22 11.85 16.28 11.86
CA GLY A 22 10.68 17.15 11.74
C GLY A 22 9.33 16.43 11.80
N LEU A 23 9.29 15.10 11.73
CA LEU A 23 8.07 14.33 11.97
C LEU A 23 7.94 14.01 13.46
N LYS A 24 6.84 14.46 14.07
CA LYS A 24 6.47 14.09 15.44
C LYS A 24 5.18 13.30 15.38
N ILE A 25 5.19 12.12 15.98
CA ILE A 25 4.01 11.27 16.08
C ILE A 25 3.64 11.20 17.55
N MET A 26 2.38 11.52 17.85
CA MET A 26 1.85 11.48 19.20
C MET A 26 0.61 10.58 19.22
N SER A 27 0.38 9.91 20.35
CA SER A 27 -0.85 9.15 20.54
C SER A 27 -2.06 10.09 20.65
N MET A 28 -3.27 9.61 20.36
CA MET A 28 -4.49 10.39 20.58
C MET A 28 -4.63 10.83 22.04
N LYS A 29 -4.24 9.97 22.99
CA LYS A 29 -4.23 10.30 24.41
C LYS A 29 -3.31 11.46 24.73
N GLU A 30 -2.05 11.39 24.28
CA GLU A 30 -1.07 12.45 24.45
C GLU A 30 -1.54 13.77 23.80
N PHE A 31 -2.18 13.68 22.62
CA PHE A 31 -2.76 14.85 21.95
C PHE A 31 -3.83 15.52 22.81
N LEU A 32 -4.78 14.74 23.35
CA LEU A 32 -5.84 15.27 24.19
C LEU A 32 -5.31 15.82 25.53
N GLU A 33 -4.28 15.20 26.11
CA GLU A 33 -3.65 15.67 27.35
C GLU A 33 -2.85 16.97 27.14
N THR A 34 -2.07 17.06 26.06
CA THR A 34 -1.11 18.16 25.87
C THR A 34 -1.67 19.33 25.07
N GLN A 35 -2.68 19.10 24.24
CA GLN A 35 -3.35 20.13 23.43
C GLN A 35 -4.75 20.42 23.96
N GLY A 36 -5.55 19.37 24.19
CA GLY A 36 -6.94 19.49 24.64
C GLY A 36 -7.06 20.05 26.06
N LEU A 37 -6.60 19.32 27.07
CA LEU A 37 -6.72 19.71 28.49
C LEU A 37 -5.94 20.97 28.84
N GLN A 38 -4.91 21.32 28.06
CA GLN A 38 -4.15 22.57 28.25
C GLN A 38 -4.83 23.80 27.63
N GLY A 39 -6.05 23.66 27.09
CA GLY A 39 -6.83 24.77 26.55
C GLY A 39 -6.26 25.36 25.26
N LYS A 40 -5.46 24.61 24.51
CA LYS A 40 -4.85 25.06 23.24
C LYS A 40 -5.79 24.89 22.05
N LEU A 41 -6.78 24.01 22.17
CA LEU A 41 -7.75 23.72 21.12
C LEU A 41 -8.93 24.68 21.19
N ARG A 42 -9.34 25.18 20.03
CA ARG A 42 -10.42 26.17 19.89
C ARG A 42 -11.43 25.69 18.86
N SER A 43 -12.70 25.95 19.12
CA SER A 43 -13.78 25.74 18.16
C SER A 43 -13.49 26.51 16.88
N VAL A 44 -13.56 25.83 15.74
CA VAL A 44 -13.37 26.43 14.41
C VAL A 44 -14.43 27.49 14.13
N GLU A 45 -15.66 27.28 14.62
CA GLU A 45 -16.79 28.20 14.42
C GLU A 45 -16.73 29.42 15.35
N THR A 46 -16.46 29.22 16.64
CA THR A 46 -16.61 30.28 17.65
C THR A 46 -15.29 30.89 18.11
N GLY A 47 -14.15 30.27 17.81
CA GLY A 47 -12.83 30.66 18.31
C GLY A 47 -12.61 30.47 19.83
N LYS A 48 -13.62 30.01 20.55
CA LYS A 48 -13.56 29.75 22.00
C LYS A 48 -12.78 28.48 22.29
N VAL A 49 -12.10 28.45 23.44
CA VAL A 49 -11.40 27.24 23.91
C VAL A 49 -12.43 26.13 24.18
N VAL A 50 -12.13 24.91 23.71
CA VAL A 50 -12.99 23.74 23.92
C VAL A 50 -12.16 22.58 24.46
N TYR A 51 -12.55 22.09 25.62
CA TYR A 51 -11.91 20.96 26.28
C TYR A 51 -12.49 19.62 25.76
N PRO A 52 -11.72 18.53 25.80
CA PRO A 52 -12.23 17.19 25.52
C PRO A 52 -13.50 16.92 26.35
N PRO A 53 -14.56 16.32 25.77
CA PRO A 53 -15.80 16.06 26.50
C PRO A 53 -15.55 15.23 27.76
N GLY A 54 -16.03 15.73 28.91
CA GLY A 54 -15.81 15.09 30.21
C GLY A 54 -14.35 15.02 30.66
N ASN A 55 -13.45 15.79 30.03
CA ASN A 55 -12.00 15.70 30.22
C ASN A 55 -11.42 14.30 29.95
N ILE A 56 -12.10 13.51 29.12
CA ILE A 56 -11.67 12.15 28.76
C ILE A 56 -10.55 12.23 27.72
N THR A 57 -9.42 11.58 28.02
CA THR A 57 -8.24 11.55 27.13
C THR A 57 -7.94 10.16 26.57
N SER A 58 -8.49 9.09 27.14
CA SER A 58 -8.31 7.72 26.62
C SER A 58 -9.62 7.17 26.09
N TYR A 59 -9.56 6.65 24.86
CA TYR A 59 -10.66 6.01 24.16
C TYR A 59 -10.31 4.58 23.73
N ASP A 60 -9.25 4.00 24.29
CA ASP A 60 -8.73 2.70 23.88
C ASP A 60 -9.79 1.60 24.09
N GLY A 61 -10.14 0.91 23.01
CA GLY A 61 -11.18 -0.12 23.03
C GLY A 61 -12.62 0.39 23.16
N ASN A 62 -12.84 1.72 23.24
CA ASN A 62 -14.17 2.33 23.33
C ASN A 62 -14.64 2.88 21.98
N ASN A 63 -15.02 1.98 21.06
CA ASN A 63 -15.47 2.35 19.71
C ASN A 63 -16.68 3.30 19.71
N ASP A 64 -17.63 3.08 20.64
CA ASP A 64 -18.83 3.91 20.75
C ASP A 64 -18.47 5.32 21.20
N GLY A 65 -17.57 5.47 22.18
CA GLY A 65 -17.02 6.76 22.61
C GLY A 65 -16.26 7.47 21.49
N ILE A 66 -15.50 6.74 20.67
CA ILE A 66 -14.81 7.32 19.51
C ILE A 66 -15.83 7.95 18.56
N SER A 67 -16.87 7.21 18.20
CA SER A 67 -17.85 7.69 17.21
C SER A 67 -18.78 8.77 17.75
N SER A 68 -19.26 8.63 18.98
CA SER A 68 -20.27 9.51 19.58
C SER A 68 -19.69 10.75 20.26
N THR A 69 -18.42 10.72 20.69
CA THR A 69 -17.83 11.76 21.53
C THR A 69 -16.55 12.34 20.92
N LEU A 70 -15.54 11.49 20.66
CA LEU A 70 -14.24 11.96 20.16
C LEU A 70 -14.34 12.57 18.76
N ASN A 71 -14.98 11.88 17.81
CA ASN A 71 -15.06 12.35 16.43
C ASN A 71 -15.82 13.69 16.30
N PRO A 72 -16.98 13.90 16.95
CA PRO A 72 -17.61 15.22 17.00
C PRO A 72 -16.69 16.31 17.57
N TYR A 73 -16.00 16.02 18.68
CA TYR A 73 -15.06 16.98 19.27
C TYR A 73 -13.92 17.34 18.30
N LEU A 74 -13.28 16.35 17.66
CA LEU A 74 -12.20 16.60 16.69
C LEU A 74 -12.65 17.42 15.48
N ARG A 75 -13.91 17.28 15.06
CA ARG A 75 -14.52 18.11 14.00
C ARG A 75 -14.83 19.53 14.47
N GLU A 76 -15.14 19.72 15.74
CA GLU A 76 -15.37 21.05 16.30
C GLU A 76 -14.08 21.86 16.40
N VAL A 77 -12.97 21.22 16.80
CA VAL A 77 -11.70 21.91 17.09
C VAL A 77 -10.68 21.86 15.95
N GLY A 78 -10.87 20.97 14.98
CA GLY A 78 -9.96 20.78 13.85
C GLY A 78 -10.56 21.27 12.55
N PHE A 79 -9.78 22.02 11.77
CA PHE A 79 -10.21 22.46 10.45
C PHE A 79 -10.08 21.29 9.46
N GLY A 80 -11.20 20.87 8.86
CA GLY A 80 -11.23 19.78 7.90
C GLY A 80 -11.29 20.31 6.47
N PRO A 81 -10.65 19.63 5.49
CA PRO A 81 -10.90 19.93 4.10
C PRO A 81 -12.28 19.42 3.69
N ASP A 82 -13.29 20.28 3.78
CA ASP A 82 -14.66 19.94 3.41
C ASP A 82 -14.77 19.66 1.91
N GLY A 83 -15.54 18.62 1.56
CA GLY A 83 -15.79 18.24 0.17
C GLY A 83 -14.68 17.40 -0.49
N TRP A 84 -13.54 17.15 0.18
CA TRP A 84 -12.52 16.28 -0.38
C TRP A 84 -13.02 14.85 -0.52
N SER A 85 -13.01 14.35 -1.76
CA SER A 85 -13.41 12.98 -2.10
C SER A 85 -12.44 12.39 -3.10
N SER A 86 -11.92 11.20 -2.78
CA SER A 86 -10.97 10.50 -3.65
C SER A 86 -11.54 10.10 -5.00
N THR A 87 -12.87 10.10 -5.17
CA THR A 87 -13.54 9.88 -6.47
C THR A 87 -13.69 11.16 -7.28
N GLU A 88 -13.64 12.32 -6.64
CA GLU A 88 -13.96 13.60 -7.26
C GLU A 88 -12.72 14.46 -7.51
N CYS A 89 -11.64 14.26 -6.75
CA CYS A 89 -10.43 15.07 -6.82
C CYS A 89 -9.19 14.30 -6.31
N MET A 90 -8.01 14.81 -6.67
CA MET A 90 -6.76 14.49 -5.98
C MET A 90 -6.47 15.59 -4.94
N ALA A 91 -5.98 15.19 -3.76
CA ALA A 91 -5.39 16.08 -2.78
C ALA A 91 -4.06 16.61 -3.33
N SER A 92 -4.10 17.81 -3.92
CA SER A 92 -2.99 18.43 -4.63
C SER A 92 -2.23 19.40 -3.72
N PHE A 93 -0.92 19.21 -3.63
CA PHE A 93 -0.02 19.98 -2.77
C PHE A 93 0.88 20.89 -3.62
N PRO A 94 0.81 22.23 -3.42
CA PRO A 94 1.71 23.17 -4.07
C PRO A 94 3.19 22.89 -3.76
N ALA A 95 4.08 23.24 -4.69
CA ALA A 95 5.52 23.12 -4.52
C ALA A 95 6.04 24.10 -3.45
N LYS A 96 5.35 25.25 -3.30
CA LYS A 96 5.69 26.30 -2.35
C LYS A 96 4.48 26.68 -1.51
N LYS A 97 4.74 26.97 -0.23
CA LYS A 97 3.72 27.49 0.70
C LYS A 97 3.11 28.78 0.13
N GLY A 98 1.78 28.85 0.07
CA GLY A 98 1.01 29.99 -0.43
C GLY A 98 0.90 30.11 -1.95
N ASP A 99 1.48 29.19 -2.74
CA ASP A 99 1.38 29.22 -4.21
C ASP A 99 0.18 28.40 -4.72
N ASP A 100 -1.01 28.90 -4.42
CA ASP A 100 -2.26 28.23 -4.81
C ASP A 100 -2.59 28.41 -6.30
N ALA A 101 -2.10 29.50 -6.89
CA ALA A 101 -2.45 29.93 -8.23
C ALA A 101 -1.92 28.97 -9.30
N THR A 102 -0.71 28.43 -9.13
CA THR A 102 -0.08 27.56 -10.14
C THR A 102 -0.92 26.32 -10.43
N LEU A 103 -1.32 25.58 -9.39
CA LEU A 103 -2.15 24.39 -9.55
C LEU A 103 -3.59 24.73 -9.96
N THR A 104 -4.15 25.83 -9.45
CA THR A 104 -5.51 26.27 -9.82
C THR A 104 -5.61 26.61 -11.30
N ASN A 105 -4.70 27.46 -11.79
CA ASN A 105 -4.66 27.88 -13.19
C ASN A 105 -4.42 26.69 -14.12
N MET A 106 -3.56 25.75 -13.72
CA MET A 106 -3.29 24.53 -14.49
C MET A 106 -4.54 23.64 -14.58
N PHE A 107 -5.24 23.43 -13.46
CA PHE A 107 -6.46 22.65 -13.44
C PHE A 107 -7.55 23.29 -14.32
N GLU A 108 -7.74 24.61 -14.21
CA GLU A 108 -8.69 25.34 -15.04
C GLU A 108 -8.35 25.29 -16.53
N LYS A 109 -7.06 25.43 -16.87
CA LYS A 109 -6.57 25.32 -18.24
C LYS A 109 -6.95 23.97 -18.83
N ILE A 110 -6.54 22.86 -18.20
CA ILE A 110 -6.83 21.50 -18.67
C ILE A 110 -8.34 21.25 -18.73
N SER A 111 -9.10 21.72 -17.74
CA SER A 111 -10.55 21.50 -17.70
C SER A 111 -11.32 22.25 -18.79
N LYS A 112 -10.76 23.36 -19.30
CA LYS A 112 -11.34 24.17 -20.39
C LYS A 112 -10.83 23.76 -21.78
N GLU A 113 -9.76 22.97 -21.87
CA GLU A 113 -9.25 22.43 -23.13
C GLU A 113 -10.30 21.49 -23.76
N GLU A 114 -10.37 21.48 -25.10
CA GLU A 114 -11.24 20.56 -25.83
C GLU A 114 -10.84 19.11 -25.53
N GLY A 115 -11.76 18.33 -24.97
CA GLY A 115 -11.50 16.96 -24.50
C GLY A 115 -11.07 16.85 -23.03
N GLY A 116 -10.79 17.96 -22.34
CA GLY A 116 -10.52 17.99 -20.90
C GLY A 116 -9.32 17.13 -20.48
N PHE A 117 -9.46 16.43 -19.33
CA PHE A 117 -8.46 15.45 -18.91
C PHE A 117 -8.45 14.23 -19.85
N PRO A 118 -7.26 13.79 -20.32
CA PRO A 118 -7.18 12.65 -21.23
C PRO A 118 -7.70 11.35 -20.62
N SER A 119 -8.17 10.43 -21.48
CA SER A 119 -8.50 9.07 -21.04
C SER A 119 -7.24 8.36 -20.54
N PHE A 120 -7.40 7.56 -19.48
CA PHE A 120 -6.32 6.77 -18.92
C PHE A 120 -5.72 5.79 -19.94
N ASP A 121 -6.48 5.36 -20.96
CA ASP A 121 -6.01 4.43 -21.99
C ASP A 121 -4.80 4.96 -22.76
N GLN A 122 -4.64 6.29 -22.85
CA GLN A 122 -3.51 6.92 -23.54
C GLN A 122 -2.16 6.67 -22.84
N TYR A 123 -2.19 6.33 -21.56
CA TYR A 123 -0.98 6.09 -20.76
C TYR A 123 -0.71 4.60 -20.56
N VAL A 124 -1.56 3.70 -21.06
CA VAL A 124 -1.32 2.25 -20.96
C VAL A 124 -0.06 1.88 -21.74
N GLY A 125 0.88 1.18 -21.09
CA GLY A 125 2.20 0.87 -21.65
C GLY A 125 3.15 2.06 -21.80
N HIS A 126 2.66 3.29 -21.60
CA HIS A 126 3.38 4.55 -21.84
C HIS A 126 3.35 5.46 -20.60
N PRO A 127 4.01 5.06 -19.50
CA PRO A 127 4.01 5.86 -18.28
C PRO A 127 4.67 7.22 -18.49
N THR A 128 4.09 8.25 -17.89
CA THR A 128 4.71 9.57 -17.82
C THR A 128 5.96 9.50 -16.94
N SER A 129 7.05 10.11 -17.42
CA SER A 129 8.29 10.23 -16.64
C SER A 129 8.02 10.90 -15.29
N VAL A 130 8.64 10.41 -14.22
CA VAL A 130 8.56 11.06 -12.90
C VAL A 130 9.12 12.49 -12.92
N ARG A 131 10.01 12.83 -13.86
CA ARG A 131 10.54 14.19 -14.04
C ARG A 131 9.71 15.07 -14.96
N ALA A 132 8.64 14.53 -15.56
CA ALA A 132 7.81 15.31 -16.46
C ALA A 132 7.23 16.53 -15.74
N SER A 133 6.77 17.50 -16.52
CA SER A 133 6.10 18.68 -15.98
C SER A 133 4.94 18.27 -15.08
N THR A 134 4.59 19.15 -14.15
CA THR A 134 3.40 18.96 -13.31
C THR A 134 2.16 18.69 -14.15
N GLU A 135 1.99 19.39 -15.27
CA GLU A 135 0.85 19.22 -16.17
C GLU A 135 0.79 17.78 -16.72
N GLU A 136 1.89 17.24 -17.23
CA GLU A 136 1.94 15.88 -17.80
C GLU A 136 1.68 14.80 -16.74
N ARG A 137 2.29 14.93 -15.55
CA ARG A 137 2.03 13.99 -14.45
C ARG A 137 0.59 14.08 -13.97
N TRP A 138 0.02 15.27 -13.93
CA TRP A 138 -1.36 15.44 -13.49
C TRP A 138 -2.33 14.84 -14.48
N LYS A 139 -2.13 15.06 -15.79
CA LYS A 139 -2.95 14.44 -16.84
C LYS A 139 -2.98 12.91 -16.73
N GLU A 140 -1.85 12.26 -16.45
CA GLU A 140 -1.76 10.82 -16.20
C GLU A 140 -2.51 10.37 -14.92
N ASN A 141 -2.35 11.10 -13.81
CA ASN A 141 -2.78 10.62 -12.49
C ASN A 141 -4.20 11.08 -12.09
N ASN A 142 -4.78 12.08 -12.79
CA ASN A 142 -6.08 12.65 -12.44
C ASN A 142 -7.23 11.64 -12.56
N ALA A 143 -7.11 10.66 -13.47
CA ALA A 143 -8.13 9.64 -13.69
C ALA A 143 -9.54 10.21 -13.93
N ALA A 144 -9.63 11.29 -14.72
CA ALA A 144 -10.86 12.00 -15.07
C ALA A 144 -11.67 12.55 -13.88
N ARG A 145 -11.02 12.84 -12.75
CA ARG A 145 -11.66 13.49 -11.60
C ARG A 145 -12.03 14.94 -11.93
N PRO A 146 -13.28 15.37 -11.69
CA PRO A 146 -13.80 16.65 -12.16
C PRO A 146 -13.45 17.85 -11.28
N ASN A 147 -12.93 17.64 -10.06
CA ASN A 147 -12.70 18.70 -9.08
C ASN A 147 -11.23 18.78 -8.63
N LEU A 148 -10.86 19.94 -8.11
CA LEU A 148 -9.55 20.20 -7.50
C LEU A 148 -9.67 20.21 -5.97
N CYS A 149 -8.88 19.38 -5.28
CA CYS A 149 -8.75 19.40 -3.83
C CYS A 149 -7.38 19.97 -3.45
N LEU A 150 -7.29 21.29 -3.44
CA LEU A 150 -6.04 22.00 -3.22
C LEU A 150 -5.72 22.14 -1.73
N TYR A 151 -4.51 21.72 -1.33
CA TYR A 151 -3.95 22.08 -0.03
C TYR A 151 -3.52 23.55 -0.02
N ASN A 152 -4.50 24.43 0.06
CA ASN A 152 -4.39 25.87 -0.16
C ASN A 152 -3.78 26.63 1.04
N GLN A 153 -3.57 27.94 0.87
CA GLN A 153 -3.03 28.83 1.91
C GLN A 153 -3.88 28.82 3.19
N GLU A 154 -5.21 28.69 3.06
CA GLU A 154 -6.09 28.59 4.22
C GLU A 154 -5.74 27.36 5.05
N LEU A 155 -5.72 26.16 4.45
CA LEU A 155 -5.37 24.92 5.13
C LEU A 155 -3.95 24.99 5.73
N GLN A 156 -3.00 25.54 4.98
CA GLN A 156 -1.61 25.74 5.43
C GLN A 156 -1.47 26.68 6.63
N SER A 157 -2.47 27.54 6.89
CA SER A 157 -2.45 28.51 7.99
C SER A 157 -3.06 27.97 9.29
N LYS A 158 -3.80 26.85 9.23
CA LYS A 158 -4.53 26.34 10.40
C LYS A 158 -3.58 25.69 11.39
N TYR A 159 -3.88 25.90 12.66
CA TYR A 159 -3.15 25.27 13.78
C TYR A 159 -3.36 23.75 13.84
N LEU A 160 -4.60 23.31 13.59
CA LEU A 160 -4.99 21.90 13.60
C LEU A 160 -5.80 21.58 12.36
N LEU A 161 -5.34 20.60 11.60
CA LEU A 161 -6.09 19.99 10.51
C LEU A 161 -6.67 18.65 10.97
N HIS A 162 -7.95 18.44 10.70
CA HIS A 162 -8.62 17.17 10.97
C HIS A 162 -9.16 16.56 9.67
N PHE A 163 -8.44 15.54 9.18
CA PHE A 163 -8.90 14.74 8.04
C PHE A 163 -9.92 13.71 8.51
N ALA A 164 -11.17 14.15 8.69
CA ALA A 164 -12.29 13.27 8.94
C ALA A 164 -12.60 12.48 7.66
N GLY A 165 -12.87 11.18 7.76
CA GLY A 165 -13.54 10.52 6.64
C GLY A 165 -15.03 10.81 6.59
N LYS A 166 -15.70 10.22 5.59
CA LYS A 166 -17.06 10.56 5.15
C LYS A 166 -18.07 10.68 6.31
N LYS A 167 -18.78 11.81 6.35
CA LYS A 167 -19.90 12.07 7.28
C LYS A 167 -20.94 10.94 7.16
N GLY A 168 -21.33 10.34 8.28
CA GLY A 168 -22.28 9.21 8.31
C GLY A 168 -21.65 7.82 8.13
N MET A 169 -20.35 7.70 7.80
CA MET A 169 -19.63 6.43 7.89
C MET A 169 -18.96 6.32 9.26
N SER A 170 -19.38 5.33 10.04
CA SER A 170 -18.77 4.94 11.32
C SER A 170 -17.38 4.36 11.09
N ALA A 171 -16.38 5.21 10.81
CA ALA A 171 -14.92 4.93 10.91
C ALA A 171 -14.06 5.96 10.14
N GLY A 172 -14.65 6.94 9.44
CA GLY A 172 -13.85 7.94 8.72
C GLY A 172 -12.89 7.35 7.68
N ARG A 173 -13.26 6.26 7.01
CA ARG A 173 -12.40 5.57 6.04
C ARG A 173 -12.41 6.26 4.69
N LEU A 174 -11.23 6.65 4.20
CA LEU A 174 -11.00 6.99 2.80
C LEU A 174 -10.52 5.71 2.08
N LEU A 175 -11.40 5.11 1.26
CA LEU A 175 -11.09 3.89 0.52
C LEU A 175 -10.33 4.24 -0.78
N VAL A 176 -9.05 4.52 -0.65
CA VAL A 176 -8.13 4.83 -1.76
C VAL A 176 -6.69 4.57 -1.32
N HIS A 177 -5.80 4.26 -2.27
CA HIS A 177 -4.37 4.23 -2.00
C HIS A 177 -3.79 5.64 -1.85
N SER A 178 -2.80 5.82 -0.98
CA SER A 178 -2.19 7.14 -0.73
C SER A 178 -1.68 7.81 -2.01
N TYR A 179 -0.92 7.10 -2.83
CA TYR A 179 -0.41 7.59 -4.12
C TYR A 179 -1.50 7.86 -5.17
N ALA A 180 -2.69 7.30 -5.00
CA ALA A 180 -3.80 7.49 -5.92
C ALA A 180 -4.65 8.71 -5.55
N PHE A 181 -4.49 9.23 -4.33
CA PHE A 181 -5.20 10.39 -3.83
C PHE A 181 -4.30 11.63 -3.69
N LEU A 182 -3.07 11.46 -3.21
CA LEU A 182 -2.12 12.56 -3.04
C LEU A 182 -1.43 12.88 -4.38
N PHE A 183 -1.35 14.15 -4.72
CA PHE A 183 -0.60 14.68 -5.85
C PHE A 183 0.32 15.80 -5.38
N PHE A 184 1.59 15.76 -5.75
CA PHE A 184 2.55 16.83 -5.43
C PHE A 184 2.96 17.56 -6.69
N GLU A 185 2.90 18.89 -6.65
CA GLU A 185 3.37 19.75 -7.72
C GLU A 185 4.86 19.54 -7.99
N ASP A 186 5.68 19.46 -6.95
CA ASP A 186 7.08 19.06 -7.11
C ASP A 186 7.19 17.54 -7.18
N TRP A 187 7.77 17.02 -8.26
CA TRP A 187 8.00 15.60 -8.41
C TRP A 187 8.94 15.04 -7.35
N LYS A 188 9.89 15.84 -6.85
CA LYS A 188 10.81 15.45 -5.76
C LYS A 188 10.02 15.11 -4.50
N HIS A 189 8.97 15.89 -4.19
CA HIS A 189 8.07 15.60 -3.07
C HIS A 189 7.21 14.35 -3.30
N ASP A 190 6.72 14.12 -4.53
CA ASP A 190 5.95 12.92 -4.88
C ASP A 190 6.77 11.64 -4.63
N VAL A 191 7.97 11.57 -5.21
CA VAL A 191 8.83 10.39 -5.04
C VAL A 191 9.32 10.25 -3.59
N TRP A 192 9.58 11.35 -2.89
CA TRP A 192 9.94 11.32 -1.47
C TRP A 192 8.80 10.74 -0.61
N MET A 193 7.56 11.17 -0.83
CA MET A 193 6.41 10.68 -0.08
C MET A 193 6.16 9.19 -0.33
N LYS A 194 6.30 8.74 -1.59
CA LYS A 194 6.18 7.31 -1.93
C LYS A 194 7.27 6.48 -1.23
N ARG A 195 8.52 6.95 -1.21
CA ARG A 195 9.61 6.29 -0.48
C ARG A 195 9.37 6.30 1.03
N PHE A 196 8.89 7.40 1.59
CA PHE A 196 8.51 7.45 3.01
C PHE A 196 7.50 6.36 3.36
N VAL A 197 6.47 6.16 2.53
CA VAL A 197 5.50 5.07 2.71
C VAL A 197 6.17 3.69 2.59
N ARG A 198 7.00 3.46 1.56
CA ARG A 198 7.73 2.21 1.36
C ARG A 198 8.62 1.86 2.57
N ASP A 199 9.41 2.82 3.02
CA ASP A 199 10.54 2.60 3.93
C ASP A 199 10.09 2.62 5.41
N HIS A 200 9.07 3.41 5.74
CA HIS A 200 8.65 3.61 7.13
C HIS A 200 7.25 3.06 7.45
N VAL A 201 6.32 2.99 6.50
CA VAL A 201 4.97 2.44 6.72
C VAL A 201 4.96 0.94 6.38
N ARG A 202 5.90 0.21 6.99
CA ARG A 202 6.09 -1.23 6.85
C ARG A 202 5.64 -1.96 8.11
N TYR A 203 5.31 -3.25 8.00
CA TYR A 203 5.02 -4.06 9.19
C TYR A 203 6.19 -4.04 10.18
N ASN A 204 5.85 -4.15 11.47
CA ASN A 204 6.81 -4.22 12.56
C ASN A 204 7.82 -5.37 12.37
N ASN A 205 8.95 -5.31 13.09
CA ASN A 205 10.03 -6.28 12.90
C ASN A 205 9.63 -7.70 13.30
N GLU A 206 8.71 -7.89 14.25
CA GLU A 206 8.23 -9.22 14.64
C GLU A 206 7.58 -9.94 13.46
N ILE A 207 6.66 -9.25 12.76
CA ILE A 207 5.97 -9.76 11.57
C ILE A 207 6.98 -9.99 10.43
N GLN A 208 7.86 -9.02 10.16
CA GLN A 208 8.86 -9.11 9.09
C GLN A 208 9.81 -10.29 9.28
N CYS A 209 10.37 -10.44 10.49
CA CYS A 209 11.30 -11.52 10.81
C CYS A 209 10.62 -12.89 10.76
N ALA A 210 9.37 -13.00 11.22
CA ALA A 210 8.62 -14.25 11.12
C ALA A 210 8.36 -14.67 9.67
N ALA A 211 7.93 -13.73 8.82
CA ALA A 211 7.75 -14.01 7.40
C ALA A 211 9.07 -14.44 6.73
N ALA A 212 10.19 -13.79 7.07
CA ALA A 212 11.51 -14.18 6.57
C ALA A 212 11.90 -15.62 6.96
N ARG A 213 11.61 -16.04 8.20
CA ARG A 213 11.82 -17.44 8.62
C ARG A 213 10.98 -18.43 7.81
N ILE A 214 9.73 -18.08 7.52
CA ILE A 214 8.83 -18.92 6.71
C ILE A 214 9.33 -19.04 5.27
N VAL A 215 9.72 -17.91 4.63
CA VAL A 215 10.31 -17.91 3.29
C VAL A 215 11.56 -18.79 3.25
N GLN A 216 12.44 -18.67 4.25
CA GLN A 216 13.63 -19.51 4.35
C GLN A 216 13.27 -21.00 4.49
N ALA A 217 12.25 -21.33 5.29
CA ALA A 217 11.80 -22.70 5.47
C ALA A 217 11.22 -23.31 4.18
N ILE A 218 10.44 -22.54 3.40
CA ILE A 218 9.96 -22.94 2.07
C ILE A 218 11.13 -23.26 1.15
N ARG A 219 12.14 -22.39 1.11
CA ARG A 219 13.32 -22.59 0.25
C ARG A 219 14.14 -23.82 0.67
N GLN A 220 14.30 -24.04 1.97
CA GLN A 220 14.95 -25.24 2.50
C GLN A 220 14.16 -26.52 2.18
N TYR A 221 12.83 -26.47 2.22
CA TYR A 221 11.97 -27.57 1.82
C TYR A 221 12.21 -27.96 0.36
N ILE A 222 12.26 -26.98 -0.56
CA ILE A 222 12.56 -27.20 -1.98
C ILE A 222 13.93 -27.85 -2.16
N VAL A 223 14.98 -27.32 -1.53
CA VAL A 223 16.33 -27.88 -1.64
C VAL A 223 16.38 -29.34 -1.16
N LYS A 224 15.73 -29.66 -0.03
CA LYS A 224 15.66 -31.03 0.48
C LYS A 224 14.92 -31.96 -0.48
N LYS A 225 13.81 -31.50 -1.07
CA LYS A 225 13.03 -32.25 -2.05
C LYS A 225 13.85 -32.56 -3.31
N GLU A 226 14.56 -31.58 -3.86
CA GLU A 226 15.40 -31.78 -5.04
C GLU A 226 16.61 -32.69 -4.73
N ALA A 227 17.24 -32.54 -3.57
CA ALA A 227 18.33 -33.43 -3.14
C ALA A 227 17.86 -34.89 -3.00
N ALA A 228 16.63 -35.13 -2.55
CA ALA A 228 16.06 -36.48 -2.44
C ALA A 228 15.80 -37.15 -3.80
N LYS A 229 15.53 -36.37 -4.85
CA LYS A 229 15.33 -36.87 -6.23
C LYS A 229 16.65 -37.30 -6.87
N HIS A 230 17.74 -36.58 -6.60
CA HIS A 230 19.06 -36.85 -7.14
C HIS A 230 19.89 -37.65 -6.12
N LYS A 231 19.74 -38.98 -6.10
CA LYS A 231 20.42 -39.95 -5.20
C LYS A 231 21.97 -39.91 -5.22
N SER A 232 22.62 -38.92 -5.84
CA SER A 232 24.08 -38.77 -5.92
C SER A 232 24.54 -37.32 -6.07
N VAL A 233 24.25 -36.44 -5.09
CA VAL A 233 25.02 -35.18 -4.96
C VAL A 233 25.31 -34.89 -3.49
N THR A 234 26.46 -35.38 -3.01
CA THR A 234 27.10 -34.95 -1.77
C THR A 234 27.77 -33.60 -1.95
N THR A 235 26.97 -32.56 -2.16
CA THR A 235 27.34 -31.17 -1.88
C THR A 235 26.05 -30.39 -1.68
N MET A 236 25.79 -29.89 -0.47
CA MET A 236 24.76 -28.87 -0.29
C MET A 236 25.20 -27.65 -1.08
N ALA A 237 24.64 -27.46 -2.27
CA ALA A 237 24.88 -26.25 -3.03
C ALA A 237 24.42 -25.04 -2.18
N PRO A 238 25.14 -23.90 -2.20
CA PRO A 238 24.77 -22.67 -1.48
C PRO A 238 23.40 -22.06 -1.86
N THR A 239 22.60 -22.76 -2.67
CA THR A 239 21.44 -22.27 -3.42
C THR A 239 20.13 -22.21 -2.62
N ALA A 240 20.12 -22.60 -1.34
CA ALA A 240 18.93 -22.48 -0.49
C ALA A 240 18.43 -21.03 -0.35
N ILE A 241 19.27 -20.02 -0.57
CA ILE A 241 18.83 -18.62 -0.54
C ILE A 241 17.97 -18.27 -1.75
N ASN A 242 18.11 -18.97 -2.88
CA ASN A 242 17.49 -18.60 -4.16
C ASN A 242 16.56 -19.68 -4.74
N ALA A 243 16.23 -20.74 -3.99
CA ALA A 243 15.28 -21.75 -4.46
C ALA A 243 13.91 -21.11 -4.73
N PRO A 244 13.41 -21.10 -5.98
CA PRO A 244 12.19 -20.38 -6.32
C PRO A 244 10.95 -21.18 -5.87
N PHE A 245 9.96 -20.48 -5.35
CA PHE A 245 8.59 -20.97 -5.16
C PHE A 245 7.62 -20.00 -5.84
N ASP A 246 6.44 -20.47 -6.19
CA ASP A 246 5.36 -19.63 -6.71
C ASP A 246 4.28 -19.45 -5.64
N ALA A 247 3.42 -18.45 -5.78
CA ALA A 247 2.40 -18.18 -4.78
C ALA A 247 1.04 -17.79 -5.36
N PHE A 248 0.01 -18.12 -4.61
CA PHE A 248 -1.36 -17.70 -4.84
C PHE A 248 -1.88 -16.94 -3.63
N HIS A 249 -2.65 -15.88 -3.85
CA HIS A 249 -3.57 -15.37 -2.85
C HIS A 249 -5.01 -15.61 -3.28
N VAL A 250 -5.71 -16.53 -2.61
CA VAL A 250 -7.10 -16.89 -2.90
C VAL A 250 -8.04 -16.37 -1.82
N ARG A 251 -8.97 -15.49 -2.21
CA ARG A 251 -10.01 -14.92 -1.34
C ARG A 251 -11.36 -15.58 -1.61
N ARG A 252 -11.84 -16.42 -0.69
CA ARG A 252 -13.09 -17.21 -0.83
C ARG A 252 -14.11 -17.05 0.30
N GLY A 253 -13.75 -16.44 1.42
CA GLY A 253 -14.65 -16.22 2.55
C GLY A 253 -15.79 -15.23 2.25
N ASP A 254 -16.04 -14.26 3.14
CA ASP A 254 -17.11 -13.26 2.95
C ASP A 254 -16.74 -12.18 1.93
N PHE A 255 -16.40 -12.59 0.71
CA PHE A 255 -16.03 -11.68 -0.35
C PHE A 255 -17.26 -11.21 -1.13
N GLN A 256 -17.45 -9.89 -1.16
CA GLN A 256 -18.62 -9.22 -1.72
C GLN A 256 -18.75 -9.37 -3.24
N TYR A 257 -17.64 -9.62 -3.96
CA TYR A 257 -17.63 -9.69 -5.42
C TYR A 257 -17.82 -11.13 -5.92
N LYS A 258 -19.07 -11.56 -6.14
CA LYS A 258 -19.39 -12.91 -6.62
C LYS A 258 -18.59 -13.36 -7.85
N ARG A 259 -18.30 -12.43 -8.78
CA ARG A 259 -17.51 -12.66 -10.01
C ARG A 259 -16.06 -13.12 -9.78
N THR A 260 -15.56 -13.03 -8.56
CA THR A 260 -14.19 -13.41 -8.20
C THR A 260 -14.12 -14.79 -7.53
N ARG A 261 -15.28 -15.42 -7.30
CA ARG A 261 -15.41 -16.81 -6.83
C ARG A 261 -15.22 -17.72 -8.05
N VAL A 262 -13.96 -18.01 -8.33
CA VAL A 262 -13.51 -18.88 -9.41
C VAL A 262 -13.31 -20.28 -8.85
N GLU A 263 -13.67 -21.31 -9.61
CA GLU A 263 -13.44 -22.71 -9.22
C GLU A 263 -11.95 -23.09 -9.37
N ALA A 264 -11.48 -24.09 -8.61
CA ALA A 264 -10.06 -24.43 -8.58
C ALA A 264 -9.52 -24.98 -9.92
N ASP A 265 -10.34 -25.68 -10.70
CA ASP A 265 -9.98 -26.10 -12.06
C ASP A 265 -9.72 -24.90 -12.97
N GLU A 266 -10.59 -23.89 -12.90
CA GLU A 266 -10.39 -22.63 -13.62
C GLU A 266 -9.14 -21.89 -13.14
N MET A 267 -8.83 -21.93 -11.84
CA MET A 267 -7.58 -21.36 -11.31
C MET A 267 -6.34 -22.05 -11.90
N TYR A 268 -6.35 -23.38 -12.01
CA TYR A 268 -5.27 -24.14 -12.64
C TYR A 268 -5.12 -23.75 -14.12
N ASP A 269 -6.23 -23.69 -14.86
CA ASP A 269 -6.23 -23.27 -16.27
C ASP A 269 -5.66 -21.86 -16.46
N MET A 270 -5.82 -20.97 -15.49
CA MET A 270 -5.29 -19.61 -15.54
C MET A 270 -3.77 -19.54 -15.30
N CYS A 271 -3.19 -20.49 -14.57
CA CYS A 271 -1.78 -20.42 -14.14
C CYS A 271 -0.85 -21.45 -14.77
N LYS A 272 -1.36 -22.54 -15.36
CA LYS A 272 -0.55 -23.66 -15.84
C LYS A 272 0.55 -23.30 -16.85
N ASP A 273 0.36 -22.23 -17.62
CA ASP A 273 1.35 -21.76 -18.59
C ASP A 273 2.49 -20.93 -17.94
N GLU A 274 2.25 -20.35 -16.76
CA GLU A 274 3.19 -19.47 -16.07
C GLU A 274 3.89 -20.14 -14.88
N ILE A 275 3.29 -21.21 -14.34
CA ILE A 275 3.80 -21.98 -13.21
C ILE A 275 4.12 -23.40 -13.70
N PRO A 276 5.41 -23.78 -13.76
CA PRO A 276 5.82 -25.10 -14.20
C PRO A 276 5.22 -26.21 -13.34
N GLU A 277 4.81 -27.29 -13.99
CA GLU A 277 4.32 -28.52 -13.36
C GLU A 277 5.29 -29.01 -12.26
N GLY A 278 4.74 -29.44 -11.12
CA GLY A 278 5.52 -29.94 -9.97
C GLY A 278 6.22 -28.87 -9.12
N SER A 279 6.05 -27.58 -9.45
CA SER A 279 6.56 -26.46 -8.64
C SER A 279 5.97 -26.45 -7.23
N VAL A 280 6.71 -25.85 -6.29
CA VAL A 280 6.19 -25.56 -4.94
C VAL A 280 5.35 -24.30 -4.97
N LEU A 281 4.10 -24.42 -4.49
CA LEU A 281 3.08 -23.37 -4.53
C LEU A 281 2.67 -22.98 -3.12
N TYR A 282 2.99 -21.76 -2.70
CA TYR A 282 2.54 -21.20 -1.43
C TYR A 282 1.14 -20.60 -1.57
N MET A 283 0.22 -21.00 -0.69
CA MET A 283 -1.18 -20.57 -0.69
C MET A 283 -1.47 -19.64 0.49
N ALA A 284 -1.63 -18.35 0.19
CA ALA A 284 -2.25 -17.39 1.09
C ALA A 284 -3.78 -17.43 0.87
N THR A 285 -4.56 -17.90 1.85
CA THR A 285 -6.01 -18.00 1.67
C THR A 285 -6.76 -17.88 2.99
N ASP A 286 -7.98 -17.34 2.91
CA ASP A 286 -8.94 -17.36 4.01
C ASP A 286 -9.81 -18.63 4.04
N GLU A 287 -9.63 -19.55 3.09
CA GLU A 287 -10.26 -20.87 3.08
C GLU A 287 -9.51 -21.83 4.01
N VAL A 288 -9.95 -21.88 5.26
CA VAL A 288 -9.39 -22.75 6.30
C VAL A 288 -10.19 -24.05 6.50
N ARG A 289 -11.41 -24.15 5.97
CA ARG A 289 -12.35 -25.24 6.28
C ARG A 289 -12.28 -26.37 5.26
N ASN A 290 -12.07 -26.03 3.99
CA ASN A 290 -12.13 -26.98 2.89
C ASN A 290 -10.90 -26.85 1.98
N LYS A 291 -9.75 -27.37 2.42
CA LYS A 291 -8.53 -27.42 1.58
C LYS A 291 -8.67 -28.35 0.38
N SER A 292 -9.59 -29.32 0.38
CA SER A 292 -9.83 -30.17 -0.79
C SER A 292 -10.47 -29.41 -1.95
N PHE A 293 -10.98 -28.18 -1.73
CA PHE A 293 -11.30 -27.28 -2.82
C PHE A 293 -10.11 -27.08 -3.77
N PHE A 294 -8.88 -27.02 -3.24
CA PHE A 294 -7.68 -26.81 -4.04
C PHE A 294 -7.12 -28.10 -4.66
N GLN A 295 -7.85 -29.23 -4.59
CA GLN A 295 -7.38 -30.50 -5.14
C GLN A 295 -6.96 -30.42 -6.62
N PRO A 296 -7.66 -29.68 -7.51
CA PRO A 296 -7.19 -29.48 -8.89
C PRO A 296 -5.76 -28.94 -8.97
N LEU A 297 -5.41 -27.92 -8.17
CA LEU A 297 -4.05 -27.39 -8.10
C LEU A 297 -3.08 -28.39 -7.44
N ALA A 298 -3.52 -29.08 -6.38
CA ALA A 298 -2.70 -30.05 -5.65
C ALA A 298 -2.31 -31.27 -6.50
N ASN A 299 -3.07 -31.58 -7.54
CA ASN A 299 -2.73 -32.64 -8.49
C ASN A 299 -1.48 -32.30 -9.33
N HIS A 300 -1.19 -31.00 -9.49
CA HIS A 300 -0.14 -30.48 -10.36
C HIS A 300 1.03 -29.84 -9.60
N TYR A 301 0.76 -29.33 -8.40
CA TYR A 301 1.71 -28.55 -7.61
C TYR A 301 1.85 -29.07 -6.19
N ASP A 302 3.02 -28.81 -5.60
CA ASP A 302 3.30 -29.15 -4.22
C ASP A 302 2.93 -27.98 -3.31
N MET A 303 1.79 -28.12 -2.63
CA MET A 303 1.12 -27.03 -1.97
C MET A 303 1.57 -26.84 -0.52
N LEU A 304 1.99 -25.61 -0.20
CA LEU A 304 2.34 -25.18 1.15
C LEU A 304 1.40 -24.06 1.61
N TYR A 305 1.09 -24.05 2.90
CA TYR A 305 0.24 -23.07 3.57
C TYR A 305 0.96 -22.53 4.80
N LEU A 306 0.48 -21.43 5.37
CA LEU A 306 0.99 -20.92 6.64
C LEU A 306 0.97 -21.99 7.76
N ASP A 307 -0.04 -22.86 7.76
CA ASP A 307 -0.20 -23.92 8.76
C ASP A 307 1.00 -24.91 8.80
N ASN A 308 1.68 -25.11 7.66
CA ASN A 308 2.88 -25.94 7.57
C ASN A 308 4.05 -25.37 8.39
N PHE A 309 3.96 -24.11 8.79
CA PHE A 309 5.03 -23.35 9.45
C PHE A 309 4.63 -22.80 10.82
N THR A 310 3.53 -23.27 11.41
CA THR A 310 3.05 -22.83 12.75
C THR A 310 4.12 -22.90 13.84
N HIS A 311 4.99 -23.92 13.79
CA HIS A 311 6.12 -24.08 14.69
C HIS A 311 7.15 -22.93 14.63
N LEU A 312 7.20 -22.14 13.55
CA LEU A 312 8.10 -20.98 13.40
C LEU A 312 7.51 -19.67 13.96
N ILE A 313 6.23 -19.70 14.33
CA ILE A 313 5.42 -18.55 14.77
C ILE A 313 4.63 -18.87 16.05
N GLU A 314 5.09 -19.86 16.82
CA GLU A 314 4.49 -20.20 18.12
C GLU A 314 4.51 -18.98 19.05
N GLY A 315 3.38 -18.72 19.71
CA GLY A 315 3.21 -17.57 20.62
C GLY A 315 2.94 -16.23 19.92
N MET A 316 3.00 -16.16 18.59
CA MET A 316 2.65 -14.95 17.84
C MET A 316 1.14 -14.68 17.87
N ASP A 317 0.76 -13.40 17.87
CA ASP A 317 -0.65 -13.01 17.77
C ASP A 317 -1.25 -13.45 16.41
N PRO A 318 -2.34 -14.26 16.41
CA PRO A 318 -2.99 -14.68 15.16
C PRO A 318 -3.46 -13.53 14.27
N ASN A 319 -3.66 -12.32 14.81
CA ASN A 319 -3.97 -11.14 14.02
C ASN A 319 -2.84 -10.74 13.05
N TYR A 320 -1.63 -11.27 13.23
CA TYR A 320 -0.50 -11.05 12.32
C TYR A 320 -0.46 -12.00 11.12
N PHE A 321 -1.23 -13.10 11.14
CA PHE A 321 -1.09 -14.17 10.15
C PHE A 321 -1.38 -13.71 8.72
N GLY A 322 -2.37 -12.83 8.53
CA GLY A 322 -2.63 -12.22 7.23
C GLY A 322 -1.45 -11.39 6.71
N MET A 323 -0.75 -10.67 7.59
CA MET A 323 0.44 -9.90 7.22
C MET A 323 1.62 -10.81 6.87
N LEU A 324 1.76 -11.94 7.55
CA LEU A 324 2.76 -12.97 7.22
C LEU A 324 2.50 -13.52 5.81
N ASP A 325 1.26 -13.89 5.50
CA ASP A 325 0.86 -14.37 4.17
C ASP A 325 1.20 -13.36 3.08
N GLN A 326 0.96 -12.06 3.31
CA GLN A 326 1.31 -11.02 2.34
C GLN A 326 2.81 -10.94 2.08
N LEU A 327 3.62 -10.96 3.14
CA LEU A 327 5.07 -10.90 3.02
C LEU A 327 5.63 -12.16 2.35
N VAL A 328 5.19 -13.36 2.77
CA VAL A 328 5.64 -14.63 2.20
C VAL A 328 5.29 -14.72 0.71
N ALA A 329 4.02 -14.46 0.35
CA ALA A 329 3.59 -14.46 -1.05
C ALA A 329 4.32 -13.40 -1.89
N SER A 330 4.68 -12.25 -1.30
CA SER A 330 5.43 -11.21 -2.01
C SER A 330 6.87 -11.58 -2.37
N ARG A 331 7.40 -12.71 -1.87
CA ARG A 331 8.77 -13.20 -2.17
C ARG A 331 8.80 -14.35 -3.17
N SER A 332 7.64 -14.74 -3.72
CA SER A 332 7.56 -15.79 -4.74
C SER A 332 8.15 -15.33 -6.07
N ARG A 333 8.51 -16.29 -6.94
CA ARG A 333 8.92 -16.03 -8.33
C ARG A 333 7.72 -15.52 -9.14
N THR A 334 6.71 -16.37 -9.34
CA THR A 334 5.44 -16.00 -9.97
C THR A 334 4.35 -15.87 -8.90
N PHE A 335 3.45 -14.90 -9.07
CA PHE A 335 2.35 -14.66 -8.14
C PHE A 335 1.02 -14.56 -8.88
N PHE A 336 -0.01 -15.25 -8.39
CA PHE A 336 -1.40 -15.11 -8.82
C PHE A 336 -2.27 -14.56 -7.70
N GLY A 337 -2.96 -13.46 -7.98
CA GLY A 337 -3.83 -12.79 -7.03
C GLY A 337 -5.31 -12.80 -7.43
N CYS A 338 -6.15 -12.33 -6.52
CA CYS A 338 -7.57 -12.11 -6.76
C CYS A 338 -7.79 -10.64 -7.19
N TRP A 339 -8.35 -10.42 -8.38
CA TRP A 339 -8.82 -9.10 -8.78
C TRP A 339 -9.86 -8.58 -7.77
N PHE A 340 -9.86 -7.27 -7.49
CA PHE A 340 -10.67 -6.63 -6.42
C PHE A 340 -10.26 -6.88 -4.96
N SER A 341 -9.18 -7.63 -4.70
CA SER A 341 -8.68 -7.83 -3.34
C SER A 341 -7.61 -6.80 -2.97
N THR A 342 -7.89 -5.99 -1.93
CA THR A 342 -6.89 -5.09 -1.32
C THR A 342 -5.71 -5.87 -0.74
N PHE A 343 -5.94 -7.10 -0.28
CA PHE A 343 -4.89 -7.99 0.22
C PHE A 343 -3.92 -8.38 -0.91
N THR A 344 -4.45 -8.75 -2.08
CA THR A 344 -3.65 -8.97 -3.30
C THR A 344 -2.94 -7.69 -3.73
N GLY A 345 -3.64 -6.55 -3.66
CA GLY A 345 -3.06 -5.27 -4.04
C GLY A 345 -1.79 -4.97 -3.24
N TYR A 346 -1.84 -5.15 -1.92
CA TYR A 346 -0.68 -4.93 -1.07
C TYR A 346 0.47 -5.92 -1.36
N ILE A 347 0.18 -7.18 -1.68
CA ILE A 347 1.22 -8.14 -2.13
C ILE A 347 1.92 -7.61 -3.39
N ASN A 348 1.15 -7.16 -4.39
CA ASN A 348 1.70 -6.57 -5.61
C ASN A 348 2.53 -5.31 -5.31
N ARG A 349 2.12 -4.47 -4.34
CA ARG A 349 2.92 -3.31 -3.92
C ARG A 349 4.27 -3.72 -3.34
N LEU A 350 4.29 -4.73 -2.45
CA LEU A 350 5.51 -5.25 -1.86
C LEU A 350 6.45 -5.87 -2.91
N ARG A 351 5.89 -6.56 -3.91
CA ARG A 351 6.62 -7.06 -5.08
C ARG A 351 7.15 -5.92 -5.95
N GLY A 352 6.36 -4.86 -6.09
CA GLY A 352 6.72 -3.62 -6.78
C GLY A 352 7.94 -2.93 -6.17
N TYR A 353 7.94 -2.77 -4.85
CA TYR A 353 9.07 -2.21 -4.12
C TYR A 353 10.33 -3.05 -4.27
N ASP A 354 10.21 -4.37 -4.22
CA ASP A 354 11.33 -5.29 -4.44
C ASP A 354 11.87 -5.22 -5.87
N SER A 355 10.98 -5.13 -6.85
CA SER A 355 11.32 -4.98 -8.28
C SER A 355 12.09 -3.69 -8.55
N ASP A 356 11.64 -2.55 -8.01
CA ASP A 356 12.36 -1.28 -8.16
C ASP A 356 13.71 -1.31 -7.43
N LEU A 357 13.75 -1.81 -6.19
CA LEU A 357 14.98 -1.89 -5.39
C LEU A 357 16.09 -2.69 -6.11
N HIS A 358 15.73 -3.86 -6.66
CA HIS A 358 16.66 -4.75 -7.34
C HIS A 358 16.77 -4.52 -8.85
N LYS A 359 16.08 -3.49 -9.38
CA LYS A 359 16.05 -3.14 -10.81
C LYS A 359 15.71 -4.34 -11.71
N LEU A 360 14.72 -5.14 -11.29
CA LEU A 360 14.27 -6.32 -12.03
C LEU A 360 13.71 -5.93 -13.41
N PRO A 361 13.70 -6.84 -14.41
CA PRO A 361 13.17 -6.52 -15.74
C PRO A 361 11.79 -5.87 -15.70
N GLY A 362 11.64 -4.72 -16.36
CA GLY A 362 10.38 -3.97 -16.38
C GLY A 362 10.14 -3.01 -15.20
N PHE A 363 11.05 -2.91 -14.22
CA PHE A 363 10.89 -2.06 -13.03
C PHE A 363 10.60 -0.59 -13.37
N ALA A 364 11.22 -0.06 -14.44
CA ALA A 364 11.06 1.34 -14.84
C ALA A 364 9.61 1.66 -15.27
N HIS A 365 8.88 0.66 -15.76
CA HIS A 365 7.45 0.75 -16.07
C HIS A 365 6.58 0.14 -14.96
N GLY A 366 7.19 -0.30 -13.86
CA GLY A 366 6.55 -0.97 -12.73
C GLY A 366 5.84 -2.28 -13.08
N ILE A 367 6.31 -2.97 -14.11
CA ILE A 367 5.84 -4.29 -14.53
C ILE A 367 6.29 -5.33 -13.51
N LEU A 368 5.44 -6.33 -13.23
CA LEU A 368 5.72 -7.41 -12.31
C LEU A 368 5.38 -8.76 -12.92
N ASN A 369 6.16 -9.79 -12.58
CA ASN A 369 5.80 -11.18 -12.81
C ASN A 369 4.64 -11.58 -11.88
N SER A 370 3.46 -11.07 -12.16
CA SER A 370 2.26 -11.21 -11.34
C SER A 370 1.03 -11.24 -12.23
N TYR A 371 0.06 -12.02 -11.83
CA TYR A 371 -1.13 -12.31 -12.63
C TYR A 371 -2.36 -12.31 -11.74
N TYR A 372 -3.53 -12.31 -12.36
CA TYR A 372 -4.79 -12.48 -11.67
C TYR A 372 -5.51 -13.74 -12.15
N TYR A 373 -5.94 -14.60 -11.23
CA TYR A 373 -6.78 -15.75 -11.58
C TYR A 373 -8.26 -15.35 -11.73
N ALA A 374 -8.69 -14.32 -10.99
CA ALA A 374 -10.06 -13.84 -11.03
C ALA A 374 -10.23 -12.78 -12.11
N ILE A 375 -11.26 -12.95 -12.94
CA ILE A 375 -11.60 -12.10 -14.10
C ILE A 375 -10.56 -12.29 -15.22
N ARG A 376 -10.84 -13.23 -16.13
CA ARG A 376 -9.89 -13.74 -17.15
C ARG A 376 -9.27 -12.65 -18.03
N ASP A 377 -10.03 -11.65 -18.45
CA ASP A 377 -9.52 -10.52 -19.28
C ASP A 377 -8.59 -9.56 -18.51
N LYS A 378 -8.39 -9.81 -17.21
CA LYS A 378 -7.49 -9.07 -16.33
C LYS A 378 -6.25 -9.86 -15.94
N LYS A 379 -6.05 -11.08 -16.45
CA LYS A 379 -4.90 -11.96 -16.11
C LYS A 379 -3.58 -11.19 -16.11
N ASP A 380 -3.29 -10.50 -17.21
CA ASP A 380 -1.97 -9.94 -17.49
C ASP A 380 -1.82 -8.46 -17.08
N ARG A 381 -2.72 -7.95 -16.24
CA ARG A 381 -2.77 -6.51 -15.91
C ARG A 381 -1.58 -5.96 -15.12
N MET A 382 -0.70 -6.83 -14.60
CA MET A 382 0.57 -6.40 -14.00
C MET A 382 1.77 -6.59 -14.95
N GLN A 383 1.56 -7.17 -16.14
CA GLN A 383 2.58 -7.41 -17.16
C GLN A 383 2.79 -6.19 -18.07
N GLU A 384 2.04 -5.12 -17.85
CA GLU A 384 2.10 -3.86 -18.58
C GLU A 384 1.85 -2.71 -17.59
N TYR A 385 2.32 -1.51 -17.93
CA TYR A 385 1.97 -0.33 -17.17
C TYR A 385 0.48 0.03 -17.35
N TRP A 386 -0.25 0.12 -16.25
CA TRP A 386 -1.61 0.64 -16.20
C TRP A 386 -1.67 1.85 -15.25
N PRO A 387 -2.06 3.05 -15.71
CA PRO A 387 -2.18 4.23 -14.86
C PRO A 387 -3.34 4.08 -13.87
N ILE A 388 -3.43 5.02 -12.92
CA ILE A 388 -4.55 5.10 -11.98
C ILE A 388 -5.87 5.22 -12.77
N SER A 389 -6.80 4.30 -12.54
CA SER A 389 -8.11 4.32 -13.20
C SER A 389 -9.16 3.46 -12.49
N GLY A 390 -10.43 3.83 -12.63
CA GLY A 390 -11.57 3.07 -12.08
C GLY A 390 -11.58 3.02 -10.55
N ALA A 391 -11.87 1.85 -9.96
CA ALA A 391 -11.94 1.70 -8.51
C ALA A 391 -10.54 1.76 -7.86
N PHE A 392 -10.17 2.95 -7.34
CA PHE A 392 -8.82 3.25 -6.86
C PHE A 392 -8.31 2.40 -5.69
N TYR A 393 -9.20 1.79 -4.90
CA TYR A 393 -8.81 0.89 -3.81
C TYR A 393 -8.77 -0.58 -4.21
N ALA A 394 -9.48 -0.96 -5.26
CA ALA A 394 -9.81 -2.37 -5.51
C ALA A 394 -8.68 -3.11 -6.23
N ARG A 395 -7.61 -2.44 -6.63
CA ARG A 395 -6.40 -3.07 -7.17
C ARG A 395 -5.20 -2.17 -6.96
N GLU A 396 -4.04 -2.65 -7.35
CA GLU A 396 -2.78 -1.93 -7.21
C GLU A 396 -2.33 -1.34 -8.56
N PHE A 397 -1.57 -0.25 -8.53
CA PHE A 397 -1.09 0.46 -9.71
C PHE A 397 0.43 0.66 -9.68
N PRO A 398 1.14 0.42 -10.79
CA PRO A 398 2.59 0.63 -10.92
C PRO A 398 3.12 2.01 -10.49
N THR A 399 2.32 3.08 -10.57
CA THR A 399 2.72 4.43 -10.12
C THR A 399 3.18 4.49 -8.65
N ALA A 400 2.83 3.48 -7.85
CA ALA A 400 3.21 3.36 -6.45
C ALA A 400 4.69 3.02 -6.24
N TRP A 401 5.33 2.33 -7.19
CA TRP A 401 6.73 1.88 -7.07
C TRP A 401 7.62 2.16 -8.28
N ARG A 402 7.07 2.39 -9.48
CA ARG A 402 7.89 2.59 -10.68
C ARG A 402 8.82 3.79 -10.49
N ASN A 403 10.10 3.61 -10.74
CA ASN A 403 11.14 4.65 -10.64
C ASN A 403 11.09 5.42 -9.31
N ILE A 404 10.69 4.76 -8.22
CA ILE A 404 10.49 5.42 -6.93
C ILE A 404 11.81 5.94 -6.34
N ASP A 405 12.95 5.34 -6.70
CA ASP A 405 14.29 5.77 -6.30
C ASP A 405 14.94 6.78 -7.25
N HIS A 406 14.18 7.29 -8.22
CA HIS A 406 14.69 8.32 -9.13
C HIS A 406 15.10 9.59 -8.39
N GLY A 407 16.20 10.20 -8.82
CA GLY A 407 16.72 11.46 -8.27
C GLY A 407 17.43 11.34 -6.92
N ILE A 408 17.54 10.16 -6.31
CA ILE A 408 18.25 10.00 -5.03
C ILE A 408 19.72 10.41 -5.15
N GLN A 409 20.42 9.96 -6.20
CA GLN A 409 21.82 10.33 -6.40
C GLN A 409 21.98 11.84 -6.65
N GLU A 410 21.08 12.44 -7.44
CA GLU A 410 21.09 13.89 -7.69
C GLU A 410 20.92 14.68 -6.39
N LEU A 411 19.99 14.27 -5.52
CA LEU A 411 19.78 14.89 -4.21
C LEU A 411 20.99 14.71 -3.28
N TYR A 412 21.63 13.53 -3.30
CA TYR A 412 22.83 13.27 -2.53
C TYR A 412 23.98 14.18 -2.98
N ASP A 413 24.18 14.30 -4.30
CA ASP A 413 25.21 15.15 -4.91
C ASP A 413 24.95 16.64 -4.64
N GLU A 414 23.70 17.10 -4.70
CA GLU A 414 23.28 18.47 -4.36
C GLU A 414 23.64 18.81 -2.90
N GLN A 415 23.56 17.85 -1.98
CA GLN A 415 23.88 18.03 -0.57
C GLN A 415 25.37 17.86 -0.22
N HIS A 416 26.14 17.17 -1.09
CA HIS A 416 27.55 16.87 -0.87
C HIS A 416 28.42 17.26 -2.08
N PRO A 417 28.44 18.55 -2.47
CA PRO A 417 29.10 19.00 -3.70
C PRO A 417 30.63 18.77 -3.69
N SER A 418 31.26 18.67 -2.51
CA SER A 418 32.70 18.39 -2.37
C SER A 418 33.10 16.98 -2.77
N ILE A 419 32.18 16.01 -2.74
CA ILE A 419 32.44 14.61 -3.11
C ILE A 419 32.42 14.45 -4.64
N LYS A 420 31.61 15.26 -5.33
CA LYS A 420 31.49 15.24 -6.80
C LYS A 420 32.75 15.75 -7.52
N ALA A 421 33.57 16.57 -6.86
CA ALA A 421 34.78 17.15 -7.43
C ALA A 421 36.03 16.23 -7.36
N GLN A 422 35.90 15.01 -6.83
CA GLN A 422 36.99 14.05 -6.67
C GLN A 422 36.86 12.79 -7.55
N GLY A 423 35.88 12.77 -8.47
CA GLY A 423 35.60 11.64 -9.37
C GLY A 423 35.98 11.90 -10.82
#